data_AF-A0A0B3AEA1-F1
#
_entry.id   AF-A0A0B3AEA1-F1
#
_cell.length_a   1.000
_cell.length_b   1.000
_cell.length_c   1.000
_cell.angle_alpha   90.00
_cell.angle_beta   90.00
_cell.angle_gamma   90.00
#
_symmetry.space_group_name_H-M   'P 1'
#
loop_
_entity.id
_entity.type
_entity.pdbx_description
1 polymer ?
#
loop_
_entity_poly.entity_id
_entity_poly.type
_entity_poly.pdbx_seq_one_letter_code
_entity_poly.pdbx_strand_id
1 'polypeptide(L)' 'MNNQRGKLFECKKCTKELLITREGKNPGPPMCCGNTMFEIKARF' A
#
# COMPACT_ATOMS: atom_id res chain seq x y z
N MET A 1 9.75 12.64 -6.81
CA MET A 1 8.35 12.18 -6.58
C MET A 1 8.39 10.67 -6.38
N ASN A 2 7.94 10.17 -5.23
CA ASN A 2 7.79 8.73 -5.00
C ASN A 2 6.50 8.27 -5.70
N ASN A 3 6.64 7.59 -6.84
CA ASN A 3 5.51 7.01 -7.58
C ASN A 3 5.13 5.66 -6.94
N GLN A 4 4.00 5.64 -6.24
CA GLN A 4 3.41 4.47 -5.60
C GLN A 4 2.32 3.82 -6.45
N ARG A 5 1.95 4.37 -7.61
CA ARG A 5 0.93 3.78 -8.47
C ARG A 5 1.35 2.38 -8.93
N GLY A 6 0.43 1.43 -8.84
CA GLY A 6 0.67 0.02 -9.19
C GLY A 6 1.33 -0.81 -8.08
N LYS A 7 1.69 -0.20 -6.94
CA LYS A 7 2.19 -0.93 -5.79
C LYS A 7 1.06 -1.59 -5.02
N LEU A 8 1.34 -2.79 -4.51
CA LEU A 8 0.44 -3.58 -3.66
C LEU A 8 0.93 -3.52 -2.22
N PHE A 9 0.02 -3.31 -1.28
CA PHE A 9 0.32 -3.25 0.14
C PHE A 9 -0.52 -4.26 0.90
N GLU A 10 0.06 -4.87 1.94
CA GLU A 10 -0.63 -5.83 2.80
C GLU A 10 -0.67 -5.35 4.25
N CYS A 11 -1.81 -5.52 4.91
CA CYS A 11 -1.93 -5.36 6.35
C CYS A 11 -1.60 -6.69 7.06
N LYS A 12 -0.52 -6.72 7.86
CA LYS A 12 -0.13 -7.93 8.62
C LYS A 12 -1.11 -8.36 9.71
N LYS A 13 -2.05 -7.49 10.13
CA LYS A 13 -3.04 -7.82 11.17
C LYS A 13 -4.28 -8.51 10.61
N CYS A 14 -4.81 -8.03 9.49
CA CYS A 14 -6.08 -8.50 8.93
C CYS A 14 -5.94 -9.09 7.53
N THR A 15 -4.70 -9.23 7.04
CA THR A 15 -4.31 -9.78 5.73
C THR A 15 -5.00 -9.11 4.54
N LYS A 16 -5.53 -7.89 4.70
CA LYS A 16 -6.11 -7.13 3.60
C LYS A 16 -5.04 -6.56 2.68
N GLU A 17 -5.31 -6.66 1.39
CA GLU A 17 -4.47 -6.12 0.32
C GLU A 17 -5.05 -4.81 -0.20
N LEU A 18 -4.16 -3.88 -0.59
CA LEU A 18 -4.49 -2.58 -1.15
C LEU A 18 -3.61 -2.31 -2.38
N LEU A 19 -4.25 -2.13 -3.55
CA LEU A 19 -3.59 -1.70 -4.78
C LEU A 19 -3.74 -0.20 -4.98
N ILE A 20 -2.63 0.52 -5.16
CA ILE A 20 -2.66 1.95 -5.44
C ILE A 20 -3.00 2.18 -6.93
N THR A 21 -4.23 2.57 -7.22
CA THR A 21 -4.69 2.86 -8.59
C THR A 21 -4.49 4.33 -9.00
N ARG A 22 -4.46 5.24 -8.02
CA ARG A 22 -4.29 6.69 -8.18
C ARG A 22 -3.46 7.25 -7.02
N GLU A 23 -2.66 8.28 -7.27
CA GLU A 23 -1.85 8.94 -6.25
C GLU A 23 -2.32 10.37 -5.97
N GLY A 24 -2.27 10.76 -4.70
CA GLY A 24 -2.46 12.16 -4.27
C GLY A 24 -1.16 12.96 -4.34
N LYS A 25 -1.23 14.26 -4.04
CA LYS A 25 -0.04 15.11 -3.91
C LYS A 25 0.65 14.77 -2.58
N ASN A 26 1.84 14.17 -2.63
CA ASN A 26 2.60 13.64 -1.48
C ASN A 26 1.89 12.52 -0.71
N PRO A 27 1.72 11.32 -1.29
CA PRO A 27 1.09 10.22 -0.58
C PRO A 27 2.03 9.69 0.51
N GLY A 28 1.53 9.70 1.75
CA GLY A 28 2.13 8.91 2.83
C GLY A 28 1.89 7.40 2.60
N PRO A 29 2.57 6.53 3.36
CA PRO A 29 2.32 5.10 3.27
C PRO A 29 0.90 4.77 3.76
N PRO A 30 0.18 3.84 3.11
CA PRO A 30 -1.17 3.48 3.51
C PRO A 30 -1.20 2.85 4.90
N MET A 31 -2.29 3.09 5.64
CA MET A 31 -2.49 2.55 6.99
C MET A 31 -3.73 1.66 7.05
N CYS A 32 -3.62 0.58 7.81
CA CYS A 32 -4.73 -0.33 8.10
C CYS A 32 -4.57 -0.91 9.52
N CYS A 33 -5.68 -1.06 10.25
CA CYS A 33 -5.67 -1.54 11.64
C CYS A 33 -4.72 -0.73 12.56
N GLY A 34 -4.65 0.58 12.35
CA GLY A 34 -3.79 1.51 13.11
C GLY A 34 -2.29 1.33 12.88
N ASN A 35 -1.88 0.59 11.83
CA ASN A 35 -0.48 0.33 11.51
C ASN A 35 -0.21 0.65 10.04
N THR A 36 1.02 1.07 9.74
CA THR A 36 1.49 1.24 8.36
C THR A 36 1.47 -0.11 7.64
N MET A 37 0.90 -0.15 6.44
CA MET A 37 0.90 -1.34 5.59
C MET A 37 2.27 -1.55 4.94
N PHE A 38 2.59 -2.80 4.58
CA PHE A 38 3.88 -3.15 3.99
C PHE A 38 3.73 -3.38 2.49
N GLU A 39 4.61 -2.79 1.69
CA GLU A 39 4.66 -3.06 0.25
C GLU A 39 5.01 -4.53 0.01
N ILE A 40 4.18 -5.22 -0.75
CA ILE A 40 4.41 -6.60 -1.17
C ILE A 40 4.60 -6.64 -2.69
N LYS A 41 5.51 -7.51 -3.14
CA LYS A 41 5.65 -7.80 -4.58
C LYS A 41 4.67 -8.90 -4.94
N ALA A 42 3.76 -8.62 -5.87
CA ALA A 42 2.94 -9.66 -6.45
C ALA A 42 3.84 -10.71 -7.12
N ARG A 43 3.76 -11.95 -6.66
CA ARG A 43 4.41 -13.10 -7.31
C ARG A 43 3.43 -13.61 -8.37
N PHE A 44 3.60 -13.15 -9.60
CA PHE A 44 3.01 -13.78 -10.78
C PHE A 44 4.00 -14.78 -11.36
#